data_AF-B7S1R0-F1
#
_entry.id   AF-B7S1R0-F1
#
_cell.length_a   1.000
_cell.length_b   1.000
_cell.length_c   1.000
_cell.angle_alpha   90.00
_cell.angle_beta   90.00
_cell.angle_gamma   90.00
#
_symmetry.space_group_name_H-M   'P 1'
#
loop_
_entity.id
_entity.type
_entity.pdbx_description
1 polymer ?
#
loop_
_entity_poly.entity_id
_entity_poly.type
_entity_poly.pdbx_seq_one_letter_code
_entity_poly.pdbx_strand_id
1 'polypeptide(L)'
;MEIIRLIRTASVLLILTIAGCSSETQKAKDLLADSLLITSDLEFQDVKSYPGEAVCGSFTATTSYTTRSVNQPFIVYRETLDKNPSDMDWIIFCDRDPAARLHEETGIGPFEDKNLELRKTTNDVTLLSDALEQYYDDIFYYPTEEQGLQALVKKPERGGRLKNYREGGYLKEIPLDPWGRPYLYSHVRWGRVKGPFEISTLGKSGVSGGSGIEADVSSNYLPYLTHITKTIDQ
;
A
#
# COMPACT_ATOMS: atom_id res chain seq x y z
N MET A 1 55.89 10.61 -58.44
CA MET A 1 55.38 11.57 -57.44
C MET A 1 53.87 11.54 -57.54
N GLU A 2 53.23 10.66 -56.77
CA GLU A 2 52.55 10.98 -55.49
C GLU A 2 51.08 11.38 -55.77
N ILE A 3 50.02 10.87 -55.14
CA ILE A 3 49.79 10.05 -53.94
C ILE A 3 48.42 9.35 -54.15
N ILE A 4 48.36 8.06 -53.78
CA ILE A 4 47.13 7.25 -53.68
C ILE A 4 46.34 7.70 -52.43
N ARG A 5 45.10 8.17 -52.59
CA ARG A 5 44.19 8.41 -51.46
C ARG A 5 43.37 7.15 -51.16
N LEU A 6 43.73 6.47 -50.07
CA LEU A 6 42.93 5.41 -49.45
C LEU A 6 41.63 6.01 -48.86
N ILE A 7 40.49 5.50 -49.29
CA ILE A 7 39.20 5.69 -48.64
C ILE A 7 39.08 4.60 -47.57
N ARG A 8 39.25 4.98 -46.29
CA ARG A 8 38.92 4.12 -45.15
C ARG A 8 37.42 4.19 -44.90
N THR A 9 36.69 3.15 -45.25
CA THR A 9 35.31 2.92 -44.80
C THR A 9 35.33 2.57 -43.31
N ALA A 10 34.99 3.54 -42.47
CA ALA A 10 34.75 3.32 -41.05
C ALA A 10 33.34 2.75 -40.87
N SER A 11 33.23 1.43 -40.74
CA SER A 11 32.01 0.77 -40.30
C SER A 11 31.77 1.12 -38.82
N VAL A 12 30.88 2.07 -38.58
CA VAL A 12 30.38 2.39 -37.25
C VAL A 12 29.41 1.28 -36.84
N LEU A 13 29.88 0.33 -36.04
CA LEU A 13 29.05 -0.69 -35.42
C LEU A 13 28.28 -0.01 -34.28
N LEU A 14 27.02 0.35 -34.55
CA LEU A 14 26.09 0.88 -33.55
C LEU A 14 25.68 -0.28 -32.62
N ILE A 15 26.39 -0.45 -31.50
CA ILE A 15 25.99 -1.36 -30.43
C ILE A 15 24.79 -0.71 -29.74
N LEU A 16 23.58 -1.12 -30.12
CA LEU A 16 22.38 -0.88 -29.30
C LEU A 16 22.55 -1.68 -28.02
N THR A 17 22.94 -1.01 -26.93
CA THR A 17 22.71 -1.54 -25.58
C THR A 17 21.21 -1.54 -25.34
N ILE A 18 20.56 -2.67 -25.64
CA ILE A 18 19.21 -2.93 -25.17
C ILE A 18 19.34 -3.08 -23.66
N ALA A 19 19.09 -2.00 -22.92
CA ALA A 19 18.72 -2.13 -21.52
C ALA A 19 17.49 -3.05 -21.51
N GLY A 20 17.67 -4.29 -21.06
CA GLY A 20 16.60 -5.26 -21.04
C GLY A 20 15.53 -4.79 -20.07
N CYS A 21 14.47 -4.17 -20.58
CA CYS A 21 13.24 -3.99 -19.82
C CYS A 21 12.63 -5.39 -19.62
N SER A 22 12.93 -6.04 -18.50
CA SER A 22 12.15 -7.19 -18.06
C SER A 22 10.72 -6.73 -17.80
N SER A 23 9.73 -7.49 -18.27
CA SER A 23 8.32 -7.19 -18.01
C SER A 23 8.05 -7.22 -16.50
N GLU A 24 7.07 -6.45 -16.03
CA GLU A 24 6.65 -6.49 -14.62
C GLU A 24 6.30 -7.91 -14.18
N THR A 25 5.66 -8.67 -15.05
CA THR A 25 5.36 -10.09 -14.83
C THR A 25 6.60 -10.95 -14.65
N GLN A 26 7.71 -10.65 -15.33
CA GLN A 26 8.96 -11.38 -15.14
C GLN A 26 9.60 -11.00 -13.80
N LYS A 27 9.64 -9.70 -13.46
CA LYS A 27 10.14 -9.25 -12.15
C LYS A 27 9.36 -9.89 -11.00
N ALA A 28 8.04 -10.00 -11.11
CA ALA A 28 7.20 -10.65 -10.11
C ALA A 28 7.51 -12.16 -9.98
N LYS A 29 7.75 -12.85 -11.10
CA LYS A 29 8.18 -14.25 -11.09
C LYS A 29 9.55 -14.43 -10.44
N ASP A 30 10.49 -13.53 -10.74
CA ASP A 30 11.84 -13.55 -10.17
C ASP A 30 11.77 -13.33 -8.64
N LEU A 31 11.00 -12.34 -8.18
CA LEU A 31 10.75 -12.09 -6.75
C LEU A 31 10.13 -13.31 -6.04
N LEU A 32 9.18 -13.99 -6.68
CA LEU A 32 8.61 -15.21 -6.12
C LEU A 32 9.66 -16.31 -6.03
N ALA A 33 10.39 -16.58 -7.12
CA ALA A 33 11.39 -17.64 -7.18
C ALA A 33 12.50 -17.43 -6.13
N ASP A 34 12.97 -16.19 -5.94
CA ASP A 34 13.98 -15.83 -4.94
C ASP A 34 13.47 -16.03 -3.50
N SER A 35 12.15 -15.98 -3.29
CA SER A 35 11.53 -16.21 -1.98
C SER A 35 11.36 -17.69 -1.61
N LEU A 36 11.61 -18.61 -2.54
CA LEU A 36 11.39 -20.05 -2.39
C LEU A 36 12.70 -20.79 -2.19
N LEU A 37 12.71 -21.76 -1.28
CA LEU A 37 13.87 -22.62 -1.03
C LEU A 37 14.05 -23.71 -2.10
N ILE A 38 12.96 -24.11 -2.75
CA ILE A 38 12.91 -25.17 -3.76
C ILE A 38 12.13 -24.61 -4.95
N THR A 39 12.76 -24.65 -6.13
CA THR A 39 12.20 -24.12 -7.37
C THR A 39 12.16 -25.16 -8.49
N SER A 40 12.58 -26.40 -8.21
CA SER A 40 12.70 -27.47 -9.22
C SER A 40 11.39 -27.85 -9.89
N ASP A 41 10.26 -27.66 -9.21
CA ASP A 41 8.91 -27.91 -9.70
C ASP A 41 8.05 -26.64 -9.71
N LEU A 42 8.70 -25.46 -9.71
CA LEU A 42 8.01 -24.18 -9.74
C LEU A 42 7.37 -23.96 -11.11
N GLU A 43 6.05 -23.89 -11.13
CA GLU A 43 5.28 -23.52 -12.31
C GLU A 43 4.39 -22.32 -12.01
N PHE A 44 4.27 -21.41 -12.98
CA PHE A 44 3.45 -20.21 -12.87
C PHE A 44 2.21 -20.32 -13.74
N GLN A 45 1.08 -19.85 -13.23
CA GLN A 45 -0.22 -19.91 -13.89
C GLN A 45 -0.89 -18.52 -13.84
N ASP A 46 -1.52 -18.12 -14.95
CA ASP A 46 -2.33 -16.89 -15.06
C ASP A 46 -1.66 -15.58 -14.59
N VAL A 47 -0.33 -15.47 -14.68
CA VAL A 47 0.41 -14.27 -14.25
C VAL A 47 0.13 -13.07 -15.18
N LYS A 48 -0.50 -12.03 -14.65
CA LYS A 48 -0.94 -10.82 -15.38
C LYS A 48 -0.61 -9.55 -14.60
N SER A 49 -0.27 -8.48 -15.34
CA SER A 49 -0.18 -7.12 -14.78
C SER A 49 -1.57 -6.48 -14.70
N TYR A 50 -1.73 -5.65 -13.68
CA TYR A 50 -2.91 -4.85 -13.34
C TYR A 50 -2.48 -3.40 -13.09
N PRO A 51 -3.42 -2.42 -13.10
CA PRO A 51 -3.09 -1.02 -12.85
C PRO A 51 -2.32 -0.82 -11.54
N GLY A 52 -1.49 0.23 -11.45
CA GLY A 52 -0.80 0.60 -10.20
C GLY A 52 0.33 -0.36 -9.77
N GLU A 53 1.06 -0.95 -10.72
CA GLU A 53 2.20 -1.87 -10.49
C GLU A 53 1.83 -3.14 -9.70
N ALA A 54 0.61 -3.63 -9.90
CA ALA A 54 0.15 -4.90 -9.34
C ALA A 54 0.35 -6.02 -10.37
N VAL A 55 0.91 -7.15 -9.94
CA VAL A 55 0.99 -8.39 -10.72
C VAL A 55 0.38 -9.51 -9.91
N CYS A 56 -0.62 -10.18 -10.47
CA CYS A 56 -1.29 -11.30 -9.82
C CYS A 56 -1.16 -12.57 -10.65
N GLY A 57 -1.18 -13.71 -9.97
CA GLY A 57 -1.23 -15.01 -10.60
C GLY A 57 -1.28 -16.09 -9.53
N SER A 58 -1.02 -17.33 -9.95
CA SER A 58 -0.79 -18.42 -9.02
C SER A 58 0.46 -19.19 -9.40
N PHE A 59 0.96 -19.96 -8.45
CA PHE A 59 2.09 -20.83 -8.66
C PHE A 59 1.89 -22.18 -7.98
N THR A 60 2.53 -23.20 -8.52
CA THR A 60 2.65 -24.51 -7.89
C THR A 60 4.12 -24.76 -7.58
N ALA A 61 4.44 -25.11 -6.33
CA ALA A 61 5.79 -25.49 -5.92
C ALA A 61 5.75 -26.44 -4.72
N THR A 62 6.76 -27.31 -4.63
CA THR A 62 7.01 -28.11 -3.43
C THR A 62 7.73 -27.25 -2.41
N THR A 63 7.11 -27.02 -1.25
CA THR A 63 7.73 -26.22 -0.18
C THR A 63 8.51 -27.13 0.78
N SER A 64 9.44 -26.56 1.55
CA SER A 64 10.14 -27.30 2.62
C SER A 64 9.22 -27.91 3.68
N TYR A 65 7.96 -27.45 3.75
CA TYR A 65 6.97 -27.87 4.74
C TYR A 65 5.90 -28.81 4.18
N THR A 66 5.83 -29.00 2.85
CA THR A 66 4.81 -29.82 2.19
C THR A 66 5.44 -30.86 1.28
N THR A 67 4.97 -32.11 1.35
CA THR A 67 5.38 -33.18 0.42
C THR A 67 4.58 -33.17 -0.89
N ARG A 68 3.71 -32.19 -1.06
CA ARG A 68 2.82 -32.03 -2.22
C ARG A 68 2.91 -30.61 -2.76
N SER A 69 2.96 -30.50 -4.07
CA SER A 69 2.82 -29.25 -4.80
C SER A 69 1.37 -28.75 -4.68
N VAL A 70 1.19 -27.51 -4.25
CA VAL A 70 -0.11 -26.87 -4.03
C VAL A 70 -0.19 -25.63 -4.91
N ASN A 71 -1.32 -25.41 -5.58
CA ASN A 71 -1.57 -24.16 -6.31
C ASN A 71 -1.89 -23.06 -5.30
N GLN A 72 -1.09 -21.99 -5.29
CA GLN A 72 -1.21 -20.88 -4.35
C GLN A 72 -1.28 -19.55 -5.09
N PRO A 73 -2.21 -18.64 -4.74
CA PRO A 73 -2.24 -17.31 -5.31
C PRO A 73 -1.07 -16.47 -4.81
N PHE A 74 -0.64 -15.51 -5.60
CA PHE A 74 0.29 -14.49 -5.17
C PHE A 74 -0.05 -13.13 -5.79
N ILE A 75 0.30 -12.08 -5.07
CA ILE A 75 0.25 -10.69 -5.54
C ILE A 75 1.64 -10.11 -5.33
N VAL A 76 2.18 -9.47 -6.36
CA VAL A 76 3.32 -8.56 -6.23
C VAL A 76 2.79 -7.15 -6.42
N TYR A 77 2.93 -6.31 -5.42
CA TYR A 77 2.52 -4.91 -5.46
C TYR A 77 3.69 -4.02 -5.02
N ARG A 78 4.17 -3.14 -5.92
CA ARG A 78 5.31 -2.24 -5.67
C ARG A 78 6.50 -2.97 -5.03
N GLU A 79 6.93 -4.05 -5.69
CA GLU A 79 8.05 -4.91 -5.28
C GLU A 79 7.82 -5.72 -3.98
N THR A 80 6.67 -5.57 -3.33
CA THR A 80 6.30 -6.39 -2.17
C THR A 80 5.57 -7.63 -2.65
N LEU A 81 6.11 -8.80 -2.31
CA LEU A 81 5.50 -10.09 -2.60
C LEU A 81 4.61 -10.55 -1.45
N ASP A 82 3.34 -10.82 -1.77
CA ASP A 82 2.41 -11.52 -0.91
C ASP A 82 2.06 -12.90 -1.52
N LYS A 83 2.32 -13.96 -0.76
CA LYS A 83 2.04 -15.37 -1.13
C LYS A 83 0.75 -15.91 -0.50
N ASN A 84 0.07 -15.09 0.30
CA ASN A 84 -1.19 -15.43 0.94
C ASN A 84 -2.11 -14.19 0.97
N PRO A 85 -2.44 -13.62 -0.21
CA PRO A 85 -3.30 -12.45 -0.29
C PRO A 85 -4.68 -12.74 0.31
N SER A 86 -5.29 -11.72 0.93
CA SER A 86 -6.68 -11.82 1.36
C SER A 86 -7.64 -11.80 0.17
N ASP A 87 -8.90 -12.20 0.38
CA ASP A 87 -9.94 -12.10 -0.64
C ASP A 87 -10.09 -10.66 -1.15
N MET A 88 -9.98 -9.67 -0.24
CA MET A 88 -10.07 -8.25 -0.61
C MET A 88 -8.85 -7.77 -1.39
N ASP A 89 -7.64 -8.21 -1.03
CA ASP A 89 -6.43 -7.91 -1.81
C ASP A 89 -6.58 -8.41 -3.25
N TRP A 90 -7.11 -9.63 -3.40
CA TRP A 90 -7.35 -10.22 -4.72
C TRP A 90 -8.41 -9.46 -5.50
N ILE A 91 -9.55 -9.12 -4.88
CA ILE A 91 -10.65 -8.41 -5.54
C ILE A 91 -10.22 -7.03 -6.03
N ILE A 92 -9.37 -6.32 -5.28
CA ILE A 92 -8.94 -4.96 -5.66
C ILE A 92 -7.71 -4.97 -6.55
N PHE A 93 -6.59 -5.55 -6.11
CA PHE A 93 -5.32 -5.42 -6.84
C PHE A 93 -5.30 -6.21 -8.15
N CYS A 94 -6.15 -7.23 -8.27
CA CYS A 94 -6.22 -8.09 -9.45
C CYS A 94 -7.44 -7.80 -10.34
N ASP A 95 -7.92 -6.55 -10.33
CA ASP A 95 -8.94 -6.04 -11.25
C ASP A 95 -8.41 -4.90 -12.12
N ARG A 96 -9.03 -4.69 -13.28
CA ARG A 96 -8.69 -3.61 -14.21
C ARG A 96 -9.29 -2.26 -13.78
N ASP A 97 -10.28 -2.28 -12.89
CA ASP A 97 -10.90 -1.12 -12.29
C ASP A 97 -10.97 -1.28 -10.76
N PRO A 98 -9.83 -1.10 -10.06
CA PRO A 98 -9.79 -1.26 -8.61
C PRO A 98 -10.70 -0.27 -7.87
N ALA A 99 -10.96 0.90 -8.44
CA ALA A 99 -11.85 1.90 -7.86
C ALA A 99 -13.31 1.46 -7.87
N ALA A 100 -13.79 0.93 -8.99
CA ALA A 100 -15.14 0.36 -9.08
C ALA A 100 -15.31 -0.82 -8.14
N ARG A 101 -14.30 -1.71 -8.02
CA ARG A 101 -14.36 -2.84 -7.10
C ARG A 101 -14.41 -2.43 -5.64
N LEU A 102 -13.60 -1.45 -5.23
CA LEU A 102 -13.67 -0.96 -3.86
C LEU A 102 -15.06 -0.39 -3.55
N HIS A 103 -15.65 0.34 -4.50
CA HIS A 103 -17.00 0.88 -4.33
C HIS A 103 -18.07 -0.22 -4.24
N GLU A 104 -17.97 -1.27 -5.06
CA GLU A 104 -18.89 -2.41 -5.01
C GLU A 104 -18.81 -3.16 -3.67
N GLU A 105 -17.60 -3.40 -3.17
CA GLU A 105 -17.37 -4.16 -1.94
C GLU A 105 -17.68 -3.37 -0.66
N THR A 106 -17.44 -2.05 -0.67
CA THR A 106 -17.43 -1.24 0.56
C THR A 106 -18.36 -0.03 0.53
N GLY A 107 -18.84 0.35 -0.65
CA GLY A 107 -19.54 1.62 -0.87
C GLY A 107 -18.61 2.83 -0.99
N ILE A 108 -17.32 2.74 -0.65
CA ILE A 108 -16.38 3.86 -0.73
C ILE A 108 -16.09 4.22 -2.19
N GLY A 109 -16.30 5.47 -2.60
CA GLY A 109 -16.03 5.91 -3.97
C GLY A 109 -17.10 6.88 -4.50
N PRO A 110 -17.41 6.87 -5.80
CA PRO A 110 -16.44 6.57 -6.84
C PRO A 110 -15.22 7.51 -6.73
N PHE A 111 -14.04 7.00 -7.08
CA PHE A 111 -12.82 7.81 -7.17
C PHE A 111 -12.80 8.52 -8.52
N GLU A 112 -13.59 9.58 -8.62
CA GLU A 112 -13.56 10.48 -9.77
C GLU A 112 -12.51 11.57 -9.54
N ASP A 113 -11.90 12.11 -10.59
CA ASP A 113 -10.90 13.20 -10.52
C ASP A 113 -11.38 14.41 -9.71
N LYS A 114 -12.70 14.59 -9.62
CA LYS A 114 -13.35 15.70 -8.91
C LYS A 114 -13.57 15.43 -7.42
N ASN A 115 -13.44 14.20 -6.96
CA ASN A 115 -13.66 13.79 -5.57
C ASN A 115 -12.38 14.02 -4.75
N LEU A 116 -12.06 15.30 -4.51
CA LEU A 116 -10.90 15.73 -3.75
C LEU A 116 -11.01 15.30 -2.27
N GLU A 117 -12.22 15.03 -1.78
CA GLU A 117 -12.51 14.62 -0.43
C GLU A 117 -11.92 13.24 -0.11
N LEU A 118 -12.07 12.26 -1.01
CA LEU A 118 -11.47 10.93 -0.80
C LEU A 118 -9.95 10.96 -0.91
N ARG A 119 -9.40 11.77 -1.83
CA ARG A 119 -7.94 11.99 -1.93
C ARG A 119 -7.38 12.63 -0.66
N LYS A 120 -8.04 13.69 -0.17
CA LYS A 120 -7.70 14.35 1.10
C LYS A 120 -7.81 13.37 2.27
N THR A 121 -8.89 12.61 2.36
CA THR A 121 -9.08 11.60 3.41
C THR A 121 -7.97 10.56 3.40
N THR A 122 -7.59 10.06 2.21
CA THR A 122 -6.49 9.10 2.07
C THR A 122 -5.19 9.69 2.61
N ASN A 123 -4.84 10.92 2.20
CA ASN A 123 -3.63 11.59 2.65
C ASN A 123 -3.62 11.87 4.17
N ASP A 124 -4.75 12.33 4.72
CA ASP A 124 -4.87 12.62 6.14
C ASP A 124 -4.76 11.35 6.99
N VAL A 125 -5.43 10.26 6.56
CA VAL A 125 -5.37 8.95 7.24
C VAL A 125 -3.96 8.36 7.14
N THR A 126 -3.26 8.48 5.99
CA THR A 126 -1.84 8.11 5.88
C THR A 126 -0.99 8.91 6.87
N LEU A 127 -1.12 10.24 6.87
CA LEU A 127 -0.34 11.13 7.75
C LEU A 127 -0.55 10.80 9.23
N LEU A 128 -1.80 10.60 9.64
CA LEU A 128 -2.16 10.24 11.01
C LEU A 128 -1.65 8.84 11.38
N SER A 129 -1.73 7.88 10.46
CA SER A 129 -1.21 6.52 10.67
C SER A 129 0.30 6.52 10.87
N ASP A 130 1.04 7.21 9.99
CA ASP A 130 2.50 7.33 10.08
C ASP A 130 2.94 8.04 11.37
N ALA A 131 2.16 9.02 11.85
CA ALA A 131 2.42 9.70 13.11
C ALA A 131 2.15 8.79 14.33
N LEU A 132 1.09 7.96 14.29
CA LEU A 132 0.82 6.97 15.33
C LEU A 132 1.93 5.91 15.40
N GLU A 133 2.42 5.46 14.24
CA GLU A 133 3.54 4.52 14.15
C GLU A 133 4.82 5.11 14.77
N GLN A 134 5.17 6.35 14.42
CA GLN A 134 6.30 7.05 15.05
C GLN A 134 6.10 7.26 16.57
N TYR A 135 4.88 7.57 17.00
CA TYR A 135 4.56 7.64 18.43
C TYR A 135 4.80 6.29 19.10
N TYR A 136 4.37 5.19 18.48
CA TYR A 136 4.60 3.84 18.98
C TYR A 136 6.08 3.49 19.06
N ASP A 137 6.89 3.86 18.07
CA ASP A 137 8.33 3.55 18.08
C ASP A 137 9.07 4.24 19.24
N ASP A 138 8.66 5.46 19.61
CA ASP A 138 9.25 6.19 20.73
C ASP A 138 8.69 5.74 22.10
N ILE A 139 7.38 5.51 22.17
CA ILE A 139 6.63 5.34 23.42
C ILE A 139 6.33 3.86 23.74
N PHE A 140 6.38 2.99 22.75
CA PHE A 140 6.01 1.56 22.77
C PHE A 140 4.54 1.29 23.10
N TYR A 141 3.70 2.32 23.00
CA TYR A 141 2.25 2.24 23.16
C TYR A 141 1.61 3.24 22.21
N TYR A 142 0.41 2.95 21.72
CA TYR A 142 -0.43 3.98 21.10
C TYR A 142 -1.08 4.88 22.16
N PRO A 143 -1.50 6.11 21.80
CA PRO A 143 -2.29 6.96 22.67
C PRO A 143 -3.55 6.25 23.17
N THR A 144 -3.96 6.49 24.41
CA THR A 144 -5.25 5.99 24.91
C THR A 144 -6.41 6.70 24.21
N GLU A 145 -7.63 6.17 24.29
CA GLU A 145 -8.82 6.83 23.73
C GLU A 145 -9.04 8.23 24.36
N GLU A 146 -8.77 8.38 25.66
CA GLU A 146 -8.83 9.68 26.35
C GLU A 146 -7.77 10.68 25.86
N GLN A 147 -6.58 10.19 25.52
CA GLN A 147 -5.52 11.03 24.95
C GLN A 147 -5.81 11.38 23.48
N GLY A 148 -6.36 10.42 22.75
CA GLY A 148 -6.74 10.52 21.34
C GLY A 148 -5.58 10.94 20.42
N LEU A 149 -5.94 11.42 19.24
CA LEU A 149 -4.98 11.93 18.26
C LEU A 149 -4.24 13.19 18.76
N GLN A 150 -4.77 13.91 19.75
CA GLN A 150 -4.10 15.09 20.31
C GLN A 150 -2.74 14.78 20.95
N ALA A 151 -2.51 13.53 21.37
CA ALA A 151 -1.20 13.06 21.80
C ALA A 151 -0.11 13.20 20.72
N LEU A 152 -0.49 13.21 19.44
CA LEU A 152 0.42 13.36 18.32
C LEU A 152 0.94 14.80 18.17
N VAL A 153 0.24 15.81 18.72
CA VAL A 153 0.65 17.22 18.63
C VAL A 153 1.23 17.70 19.95
N LYS A 154 0.61 17.32 21.07
CA LYS A 154 1.01 17.76 22.41
C LYS A 154 1.21 16.57 23.33
N LYS A 155 2.32 16.60 24.07
CA LYS A 155 2.63 15.61 25.09
C LYS A 155 1.47 15.47 26.11
N PRO A 156 0.91 14.25 26.29
CA PRO A 156 -0.09 14.00 27.31
C PRO A 156 0.42 14.31 28.73
N GLU A 157 -0.39 15.03 29.51
CA GLU A 157 -0.08 15.35 30.92
C GLU A 157 -0.36 14.16 31.86
N ARG A 158 -1.28 13.28 31.45
CA ARG A 158 -1.70 12.07 32.19
C ARG A 158 -1.15 10.82 31.50
N GLY A 159 -0.65 9.86 32.29
CA GLY A 159 -0.12 8.58 31.77
C GLY A 159 1.35 8.28 32.08
N GLY A 160 2.00 9.09 32.93
CA GLY A 160 3.39 8.89 33.34
C GLY A 160 4.39 9.70 32.52
N ARG A 161 5.68 9.65 32.90
CA ARG A 161 6.74 10.36 32.17
C ARG A 161 7.02 9.65 30.85
N LEU A 162 6.42 10.14 29.77
CA LEU A 162 6.83 9.81 28.40
C LEU A 162 8.23 10.39 28.16
N LYS A 163 9.28 9.66 28.57
CA LYS A 163 10.67 10.12 28.53
C LYS A 163 11.16 10.32 27.09
N ASN A 164 10.68 9.49 26.17
CA ASN A 164 11.09 9.49 24.77
C ASN A 164 10.15 10.29 23.86
N TYR A 165 9.15 10.99 24.40
CA TYR A 165 8.24 11.78 23.59
C TYR A 165 9.02 12.85 22.82
N ARG A 166 8.87 12.86 21.49
CA ARG A 166 9.55 13.80 20.60
C ARG A 166 9.20 15.25 20.94
N GLU A 167 10.21 16.08 21.09
CA GLU A 167 10.00 17.52 21.29
C GLU A 167 9.30 18.12 20.06
N GLY A 168 8.23 18.89 20.29
CA GLY A 168 7.39 19.43 19.21
C GLY A 168 6.31 18.48 18.67
N GLY A 169 6.23 17.24 19.18
CA GLY A 169 5.23 16.27 18.76
C GLY A 169 5.59 15.53 17.47
N TYR A 170 4.64 14.75 16.98
CA TYR A 170 4.70 13.93 15.77
C TYR A 170 4.02 14.61 14.57
N LEU A 171 3.09 15.53 14.85
CA LEU A 171 2.39 16.37 13.89
C LEU A 171 2.35 17.82 14.37
N LYS A 172 2.23 18.75 13.42
CA LYS A 172 2.03 20.18 13.73
C LYS A 172 0.60 20.45 14.22
N GLU A 173 -0.37 19.83 13.57
CA GLU A 173 -1.79 19.91 13.90
C GLU A 173 -2.50 18.62 13.47
N ILE A 174 -3.67 18.37 14.05
CA ILE A 174 -4.53 17.26 13.63
C ILE A 174 -5.44 17.76 12.51
N PRO A 175 -5.39 17.18 11.29
CA PRO A 175 -6.32 17.54 10.23
C PRO A 175 -7.75 17.18 10.64
N LEU A 176 -8.70 18.00 10.19
CA LEU A 176 -10.11 17.61 10.16
C LEU A 176 -10.38 16.86 8.87
N ASP A 177 -11.39 15.98 8.89
CA ASP A 177 -11.89 15.33 7.69
C ASP A 177 -12.37 16.36 6.65
N PRO A 178 -12.62 15.98 5.39
CA PRO A 178 -13.04 16.91 4.33
C PRO A 178 -14.33 17.69 4.64
N TRP A 179 -15.09 17.24 5.62
CA TRP A 179 -16.38 17.82 6.01
C TRP A 179 -16.30 18.57 7.36
N GLY A 180 -15.08 18.79 7.87
CA GLY A 180 -14.81 19.60 9.04
C GLY A 180 -15.02 18.89 10.38
N ARG A 181 -15.09 17.54 10.41
CA ARG A 181 -15.19 16.77 11.63
C ARG A 181 -13.83 16.20 12.06
N PRO A 182 -13.61 16.01 13.38
CA PRO A 182 -12.44 15.26 13.85
C PRO A 182 -12.47 13.82 13.34
N TYR A 183 -11.31 13.30 12.96
CA TYR A 183 -11.16 11.86 12.75
C TYR A 183 -11.41 11.08 14.04
N LEU A 184 -12.08 9.94 13.90
CA LEU A 184 -12.26 8.97 14.97
C LEU A 184 -10.98 8.14 15.10
N TYR A 185 -10.63 7.81 16.33
CA TYR A 185 -9.46 7.00 16.64
C TYR A 185 -9.84 5.93 17.66
N SER A 186 -9.47 4.69 17.37
CA SER A 186 -9.59 3.57 18.28
C SER A 186 -8.31 2.74 18.22
N HIS A 187 -8.06 1.98 19.28
CA HIS A 187 -6.99 0.99 19.26
C HIS A 187 -7.37 -0.22 20.11
N VAL A 188 -6.97 -1.40 19.66
CA VAL A 188 -7.16 -2.63 20.42
C VAL A 188 -5.84 -2.98 21.08
N ARG A 189 -5.83 -3.16 22.41
CA ARG A 189 -4.65 -3.66 23.13
C ARG A 189 -4.80 -5.15 23.38
N TRP A 190 -3.86 -5.95 22.86
CA TRP A 190 -3.77 -7.37 23.16
C TRP A 190 -2.64 -7.67 24.14
N GLY A 191 -2.90 -7.46 25.44
CA GLY A 191 -1.91 -7.69 26.49
C GLY A 191 -0.65 -6.84 26.31
N ARG A 192 0.50 -7.49 26.05
CA ARG A 192 1.80 -6.84 25.79
C ARG A 192 2.18 -6.77 24.30
N VAL A 193 1.31 -7.24 23.42
CA VAL A 193 1.55 -7.22 21.97
C VAL A 193 1.00 -5.90 21.40
N LYS A 194 1.70 -5.34 20.42
CA LYS A 194 1.21 -4.25 19.58
C LYS A 194 -0.08 -4.71 18.91
N GLY A 195 -1.21 -4.16 19.32
CA GLY A 195 -2.47 -4.39 18.61
C GLY A 195 -2.70 -3.31 17.56
N PRO A 196 -3.66 -3.51 16.65
CA PRO A 196 -3.96 -2.53 15.60
C PRO A 196 -4.60 -1.28 16.19
N PHE A 197 -4.41 -0.16 15.50
CA PHE A 197 -5.24 1.02 15.65
C PHE A 197 -6.13 1.18 14.42
N GLU A 198 -7.18 1.97 14.57
CA GLU A 198 -8.03 2.39 13.46
C GLU A 198 -8.23 3.90 13.52
N ILE A 199 -8.09 4.55 12.36
CA ILE A 199 -8.52 5.93 12.13
C ILE A 199 -9.69 5.88 11.16
N SER A 200 -10.79 6.58 11.46
CA SER A 200 -11.96 6.59 10.59
C SER A 200 -12.71 7.93 10.50
N THR A 201 -13.50 8.08 9.45
CA THR A 201 -14.49 9.16 9.26
C THR A 201 -15.81 8.54 8.77
N LEU A 202 -16.93 9.14 9.17
CA LEU A 202 -18.29 8.66 8.87
C LEU A 202 -18.82 9.21 7.53
N GLY A 203 -17.91 9.46 6.58
CA GLY A 203 -18.21 10.11 5.32
C GLY A 203 -18.84 11.48 5.50
N LYS A 204 -19.41 12.06 4.45
CA LYS A 204 -20.11 13.35 4.46
C LYS A 204 -21.29 13.41 5.44
N SER A 205 -22.02 12.30 5.60
CA SER A 205 -23.24 12.25 6.39
C SER A 205 -22.97 12.45 7.88
N GLY A 206 -21.79 12.03 8.36
CA GLY A 206 -21.48 11.98 9.78
C GLY A 206 -22.24 10.86 10.51
N VAL A 207 -22.83 9.93 9.76
CA VAL A 207 -23.61 8.80 10.26
C VAL A 207 -23.02 7.54 9.65
N SER A 208 -22.86 6.50 10.48
CA SER A 208 -22.27 5.25 10.00
C SER A 208 -23.07 4.63 8.85
N GLY A 209 -22.33 4.06 7.90
CA GLY A 209 -22.83 3.46 6.67
C GLY A 209 -22.74 4.41 5.49
N GLY A 210 -23.76 4.42 4.64
CA GLY A 210 -23.77 5.22 3.42
C GLY A 210 -22.97 4.59 2.28
N SER A 211 -22.87 5.34 1.19
CA SER A 211 -22.14 4.97 -0.02
C SER A 211 -21.65 6.25 -0.68
N GLY A 212 -20.69 6.11 -1.59
CA GLY A 212 -20.09 7.23 -2.26
C GLY A 212 -19.20 8.04 -1.31
N ILE A 213 -19.38 9.36 -1.33
CA ILE A 213 -18.76 10.30 -0.37
C ILE A 213 -19.38 10.22 1.04
N GLU A 214 -20.52 9.56 1.19
CA GLU A 214 -21.18 9.38 2.48
C GLU A 214 -20.69 8.12 3.20
N ALA A 215 -19.91 7.27 2.51
CA ALA A 215 -19.41 6.01 3.05
C ALA A 215 -18.44 6.23 4.21
N ASP A 216 -18.49 5.32 5.19
CA ASP A 216 -17.47 5.21 6.22
C ASP A 216 -16.12 4.86 5.59
N VAL A 217 -15.09 5.64 5.91
CA VAL A 217 -13.72 5.37 5.48
C VAL A 217 -12.85 5.16 6.71
N SER A 218 -12.09 4.06 6.71
CA SER A 218 -11.12 3.78 7.77
C SER A 218 -9.75 3.35 7.26
N SER A 219 -8.76 3.40 8.15
CA SER A 219 -7.38 3.00 7.87
C SER A 219 -7.25 1.54 7.45
N ASN A 220 -8.24 0.68 7.70
CA ASN A 220 -8.27 -0.70 7.21
C ASN A 220 -8.32 -0.77 5.67
N TYR A 221 -8.87 0.26 5.02
CA TYR A 221 -8.93 0.34 3.55
C TYR A 221 -7.75 1.10 2.96
N LEU A 222 -6.82 1.61 3.79
CA LEU A 222 -5.73 2.48 3.36
C LEU A 222 -4.84 1.88 2.24
N PRO A 223 -4.49 0.58 2.23
CA PRO A 223 -3.73 -0.01 1.14
C PRO A 223 -4.42 0.17 -0.23
N TYR A 224 -5.74 -0.02 -0.26
CA TYR A 224 -6.57 0.08 -1.47
C TYR A 224 -6.77 1.54 -1.88
N LEU A 225 -7.08 2.42 -0.93
CA LEU A 225 -7.20 3.86 -1.16
C LEU A 225 -5.91 4.44 -1.74
N THR A 226 -4.76 4.07 -1.16
CA THR A 226 -3.43 4.50 -1.62
C THR A 226 -3.07 3.91 -2.97
N HIS A 227 -3.58 2.72 -3.30
CA HIS A 227 -3.42 2.13 -4.62
C HIS A 227 -4.21 2.92 -5.66
N ILE A 228 -5.51 3.09 -5.45
CA ILE A 228 -6.41 3.77 -6.38
C ILE A 228 -5.97 5.22 -6.62
N THR A 229 -5.66 5.97 -5.56
CA THR A 229 -5.21 7.36 -5.68
C THR A 229 -3.96 7.51 -6.55
N LYS A 230 -2.98 6.61 -6.41
CA LYS A 230 -1.78 6.64 -7.25
C LYS A 230 -2.04 6.17 -8.68
N THR A 231 -2.95 5.24 -8.90
CA THR A 231 -3.33 4.78 -10.25
C THR A 231 -4.02 5.89 -11.05
N ILE A 232 -4.83 6.74 -10.40
CA ILE A 232 -5.50 7.87 -11.06
C ILE A 232 -4.51 9.00 -11.39
N ASP A 233 -3.50 9.20 -10.56
CA ASP A 233 -2.47 10.23 -10.77
C ASP A 233 -1.41 9.84 -11.84
N GLN A 234 -1.43 8.61 -12.39
CA GLN A 234 -0.49 8.05 -13.39
C GLN A 234 -1.05 8.10 -14.82
#